data_AF-A0A6F8Y317-F1
#
_entry.id   AF-A0A6F8Y317-F1
#
_cell.length_a   1.000
_cell.length_b   1.000
_cell.length_c   1.000
_cell.angle_alpha   90.00
_cell.angle_beta   90.00
_cell.angle_gamma   90.00
#
_symmetry.space_group_name_H-M   'P 1'
#
loop_
_entity.id
_entity.type
_entity.pdbx_description
1 polymer ?
#
loop_
_entity_poly.entity_id
_entity_poly.type
_entity_poly.pdbx_seq_one_letter_code
_entity_poly.pdbx_strand_id
1 'polypeptide(L)'
;MTTRDPVADLRRIAFLLERANEATYRVRAFRSAAKTLAALPAEDVASRAAAGTLTKLSGVGDVTARCVIESLAGEEPVYLRRLLATEGIDLDDAAAELRQALRGDCHTHSDWSDGGSPIEEMALAAVELGHEYMVLTDHSPSLTVARGLTADRLRKQLEYVATVNEALPRASASSPASRSTSSPTARSTRTRSCSPSSTWWSARCTATCATRAPR
;
A
#
# COMPACT_ATOMS: atom_id res chain seq x y z
N MET A 1 13.30 22.17 13.97
CA MET A 1 11.92 21.65 13.83
C MET A 1 11.98 20.55 12.80
N THR A 2 11.53 19.34 13.13
CA THR A 2 11.46 18.23 12.18
C THR A 2 10.43 18.62 11.12
N THR A 3 10.85 18.75 9.87
CA THR A 3 9.93 19.01 8.76
C THR A 3 9.07 17.77 8.56
N ARG A 4 7.81 17.80 8.99
CA ARG A 4 6.83 16.77 8.68
C ARG A 4 6.23 17.02 7.31
N ASP A 5 5.76 15.94 6.68
CA ASP A 5 5.01 15.99 5.43
C ASP A 5 3.50 15.82 5.72
N PRO A 6 2.67 16.88 5.54
CA PRO A 6 1.24 16.78 5.79
C PRO A 6 0.53 15.80 4.85
N VAL A 7 1.05 15.55 3.64
CA VAL A 7 0.47 14.57 2.71
C VAL A 7 0.69 13.17 3.24
N ALA A 8 1.91 12.86 3.70
CA ALA A 8 2.23 11.58 4.34
C ALA A 8 1.38 11.35 5.60
N ASP A 9 1.20 12.37 6.44
CA ASP A 9 0.37 12.27 7.65
C ASP A 9 -1.10 11.97 7.32
N LEU A 10 -1.69 12.63 6.32
CA LEU A 10 -3.06 12.36 5.90
C LEU A 10 -3.22 10.95 5.31
N ARG A 11 -2.23 10.47 4.52
CA ARG A 11 -2.22 9.08 4.01
C ARG A 11 -2.15 8.08 5.16
N ARG A 12 -1.28 8.32 6.14
CA ARG A 12 -1.16 7.46 7.33
C ARG A 12 -2.47 7.40 8.12
N ILE A 13 -3.15 8.53 8.30
CA ILE A 13 -4.48 8.56 8.93
C ILE A 13 -5.49 7.72 8.13
N ALA A 14 -5.54 7.88 6.80
CA ALA A 14 -6.46 7.12 5.96
C ALA A 14 -6.22 5.60 6.08
N PHE A 15 -4.95 5.17 6.08
CA PHE A 15 -4.57 3.78 6.28
C PHE A 15 -5.04 3.23 7.64
N LEU A 16 -4.80 3.97 8.72
CA LEU A 16 -5.20 3.54 10.07
C LEU A 16 -6.71 3.43 10.22
N LEU A 17 -7.47 4.35 9.62
CA LEU A 17 -8.93 4.27 9.58
C LEU A 17 -9.40 3.02 8.82
N GLU A 18 -8.83 2.75 7.65
CA GLU A 18 -9.18 1.56 6.87
C GLU A 18 -8.87 0.26 7.62
N ARG A 19 -7.69 0.17 8.25
CA ARG A 19 -7.30 -0.96 9.08
C ARG A 19 -8.22 -1.16 10.29
N ALA A 20 -8.70 -0.07 10.89
CA ALA A 20 -9.68 -0.11 11.98
C ALA A 20 -11.11 -0.45 11.50
N ASN A 21 -11.31 -0.69 10.19
CA ASN A 21 -12.60 -0.92 9.56
C ASN A 21 -13.61 0.22 9.84
N GLU A 22 -13.10 1.45 9.89
CA GLU A 22 -13.91 2.66 10.07
C GLU A 22 -14.79 2.95 8.84
N ALA A 23 -15.74 3.86 9.01
CA ALA A 23 -16.68 4.19 7.94
C ALA A 23 -15.95 4.67 6.66
N THR A 24 -16.27 4.05 5.53
CA THR A 24 -15.60 4.28 4.23
C THR A 24 -15.54 5.76 3.83
N TYR A 25 -16.56 6.55 4.15
CA TYR A 25 -16.57 7.98 3.83
C TYR A 25 -15.48 8.76 4.58
N ARG A 26 -15.08 8.34 5.78
CA ARG A 26 -13.99 8.95 6.55
C ARG A 26 -12.65 8.67 5.89
N VAL A 27 -12.38 7.41 5.55
CA VAL A 27 -11.17 7.00 4.79
C VAL A 27 -11.06 7.82 3.51
N ARG A 28 -12.16 7.92 2.74
CA ARG A 28 -12.20 8.71 1.50
C ARG A 28 -11.94 10.20 1.73
N ALA A 29 -12.40 10.79 2.82
CA ALA A 29 -12.15 12.21 3.12
C ALA A 29 -10.64 12.49 3.29
N PHE A 30 -9.93 11.64 4.02
CA PHE A 30 -8.48 11.79 4.20
C PHE A 30 -7.70 11.50 2.90
N ARG A 31 -8.07 10.45 2.14
CA ARG A 31 -7.49 10.17 0.82
C ARG A 31 -7.68 11.32 -0.17
N SER A 32 -8.88 11.89 -0.23
CA SER A 32 -9.21 13.01 -1.11
C SER A 32 -8.40 14.26 -0.74
N ALA A 33 -8.31 14.59 0.55
CA ALA A 33 -7.51 15.70 1.02
C ALA A 33 -6.01 15.50 0.68
N ALA A 34 -5.45 14.31 0.94
CA ALA A 34 -4.07 14.00 0.60
C ALA A 34 -3.81 14.16 -0.91
N LYS A 35 -4.70 13.64 -1.76
CA LYS A 35 -4.62 13.77 -3.22
C LYS A 35 -4.66 15.24 -3.68
N THR A 36 -5.60 16.02 -3.15
CA THR A 36 -5.73 17.45 -3.49
C THR A 36 -4.47 18.22 -3.13
N LEU A 37 -3.87 17.94 -1.96
CA LEU A 37 -2.66 18.62 -1.52
C LEU A 37 -1.41 18.16 -2.26
N ALA A 38 -1.30 16.87 -2.59
CA ALA A 38 -0.18 16.33 -3.37
C ALA A 38 -0.10 16.92 -4.80
N ALA A 39 -1.20 17.47 -5.32
CA ALA A 39 -1.25 18.12 -6.61
C ALA A 39 -0.79 19.59 -6.59
N LEU A 40 -0.46 20.14 -5.42
CA LEU A 40 -0.05 21.53 -5.23
C LEU A 40 1.44 21.60 -4.82
N PRO A 41 2.16 22.67 -5.20
CA PRO A 41 3.47 22.97 -4.62
C PRO A 41 3.41 23.09 -3.09
N ALA A 42 4.46 22.65 -2.40
CA ALA A 42 4.51 22.70 -0.94
C ALA A 42 4.36 24.13 -0.39
N GLU A 43 4.93 25.13 -1.07
CA GLU A 43 4.77 26.55 -0.72
C GLU A 43 3.32 27.04 -0.80
N ASP A 44 2.53 26.54 -1.75
CA ASP A 44 1.12 26.91 -1.92
C ASP A 44 0.28 26.33 -0.79
N VAL A 45 0.56 25.08 -0.40
CA VAL A 45 -0.09 24.44 0.75
C VAL A 45 0.21 25.23 2.03
N ALA A 46 1.47 25.59 2.25
CA ALA A 46 1.90 26.39 3.41
C ALA A 46 1.25 27.79 3.41
N SER A 47 1.22 28.46 2.26
CA SER A 47 0.61 29.79 2.12
C SER A 47 -0.88 29.77 2.40
N ARG A 48 -1.60 28.74 1.90
CA ARG A 48 -3.03 28.55 2.17
C ARG A 48 -3.30 28.22 3.63
N ALA A 49 -2.43 27.45 4.28
CA ALA A 49 -2.51 27.15 5.70
C ALA A 49 -2.38 28.43 6.53
N ALA A 50 -1.36 29.25 6.26
CA ALA A 50 -1.15 30.53 6.94
C ALA A 50 -2.32 31.51 6.72
N ALA A 51 -2.92 31.49 5.52
CA ALA A 51 -4.09 32.30 5.20
C ALA A 51 -5.43 31.73 5.73
N GLY A 52 -5.45 30.53 6.33
CA GLY A 52 -6.67 29.87 6.79
C GLY A 52 -7.64 29.48 5.66
N THR A 53 -7.12 29.21 4.45
CA THR A 53 -7.94 28.97 3.24
C THR A 53 -7.88 27.54 2.71
N LEU A 54 -7.28 26.60 3.46
CA LEU A 54 -7.21 25.18 3.07
C LEU A 54 -8.59 24.58 2.79
N THR A 55 -9.61 24.93 3.57
CA THR A 55 -10.99 24.43 3.42
C THR A 55 -11.69 24.92 2.15
N LYS A 56 -11.09 25.87 1.42
CA LYS A 56 -11.57 26.27 0.07
C LYS A 56 -11.16 25.27 -1.01
N LEU A 57 -10.22 24.37 -0.72
CA LEU A 57 -9.82 23.31 -1.64
C LEU A 57 -10.86 22.19 -1.65
N SER A 58 -11.24 21.75 -2.85
CA SER A 58 -12.15 20.61 -2.99
C SER A 58 -11.57 19.36 -2.33
N GLY A 59 -12.36 18.70 -1.48
CA GLY A 59 -11.94 17.51 -0.74
C GLY A 59 -11.19 17.78 0.57
N VAL A 60 -10.95 19.04 0.94
CA VAL A 60 -10.33 19.41 2.22
C VAL A 60 -11.40 19.97 3.17
N GLY A 61 -11.68 19.26 4.26
CA GLY A 61 -12.60 19.69 5.31
C GLY A 61 -11.88 20.19 6.57
N ASP A 62 -12.62 20.66 7.56
CA ASP A 62 -12.04 21.26 8.78
C ASP A 62 -11.08 20.33 9.52
N VAL A 63 -11.40 19.04 9.58
CA VAL A 63 -10.57 18.04 10.26
C VAL A 63 -9.27 17.80 9.50
N THR A 64 -9.32 17.63 8.18
CA THR A 64 -8.12 17.40 7.37
C THR A 64 -7.26 18.65 7.29
N ALA A 65 -7.86 19.83 7.16
CA ALA A 65 -7.16 21.11 7.23
C ALA A 65 -6.42 21.31 8.56
N ARG A 66 -7.06 20.95 9.69
CA ARG A 66 -6.41 21.01 11.00
C ARG A 66 -5.19 20.09 11.07
N CYS A 67 -5.30 18.85 10.59
CA CYS A 67 -4.17 17.92 10.58
C CYS A 67 -3.00 18.47 9.74
N VAL A 68 -3.29 19.12 8.61
CA VAL A 68 -2.28 19.76 7.77
C VAL A 68 -1.58 20.91 8.50
N ILE A 69 -2.33 21.76 9.20
CA ILE A 69 -1.77 22.88 9.98
C ILE A 69 -0.87 22.36 11.10
N GLU A 70 -1.31 21.36 11.86
CA GLU A 70 -0.53 20.71 12.93
C GLU A 70 0.77 20.13 12.36
N SER A 71 0.69 19.39 11.25
CA SER A 71 1.86 18.81 10.58
C SER A 71 2.85 19.86 10.07
N LEU A 72 2.37 20.94 9.44
CA LEU A 72 3.21 22.05 8.97
C LEU A 72 3.90 22.80 10.11
N ALA A 73 3.33 22.79 11.32
CA ALA A 73 3.98 23.31 12.52
C ALA A 73 5.09 22.37 13.06
N GLY A 74 5.30 21.22 12.42
CA GLY A 74 6.22 20.17 12.86
C GLY A 74 5.65 19.29 13.98
N GLU A 75 4.36 19.42 14.29
CA GLU A 75 3.68 18.65 15.31
C GLU A 75 3.01 17.41 14.71
N GLU A 76 2.99 16.30 15.44
CA GLU A 76 2.19 15.16 15.00
C GLU A 76 0.70 15.46 15.17
N PRO A 77 -0.10 15.35 14.10
CA PRO A 77 -1.52 15.69 14.17
C PRO A 77 -2.22 14.96 15.31
N VAL A 78 -3.06 15.68 16.07
CA VAL A 78 -3.79 15.10 17.21
C VAL A 78 -4.63 13.91 16.77
N TYR A 79 -5.21 13.99 15.57
CA TYR A 79 -5.98 12.91 14.98
C TYR A 79 -5.13 11.66 14.72
N LEU A 80 -3.93 11.84 14.16
CA LEU A 80 -2.98 10.75 13.92
C LEU A 80 -2.54 10.10 15.24
N ARG A 81 -2.15 10.90 16.24
CA ARG A 81 -1.77 10.40 17.57
C ARG A 81 -2.83 9.50 18.20
N ARG A 82 -4.11 9.89 18.09
CA ARG A 82 -5.23 9.10 18.63
C ARG A 82 -5.35 7.74 17.96
N LEU A 83 -5.21 7.68 16.63
CA LEU A 83 -5.28 6.42 15.90
C LEU A 83 -4.07 5.51 16.20
N LEU A 84 -2.87 6.10 16.31
CA LEU A 84 -1.67 5.36 16.69
C LEU A 84 -1.78 4.79 18.12
N ALA A 85 -2.41 5.50 19.05
CA ALA A 85 -2.62 4.99 20.42
C ALA A 85 -3.56 3.77 20.48
N THR A 86 -4.39 3.57 19.46
CA THR A 86 -5.24 2.39 19.30
C THR A 86 -4.63 1.33 18.38
N GLU A 87 -3.42 1.57 17.87
CA GLU A 87 -2.74 0.67 16.95
C GLU A 87 -2.00 -0.44 17.71
N GLY A 88 -2.32 -1.69 17.40
CA GLY A 88 -1.55 -2.84 17.86
C GLY A 88 -2.44 -3.99 18.32
N ILE A 89 -2.14 -5.18 17.85
CA ILE A 89 -2.50 -6.41 18.55
C ILE A 89 -1.16 -6.93 19.06
N ASP A 90 -1.05 -7.17 20.36
CA ASP A 90 0.11 -7.88 20.89
C ASP A 90 0.12 -9.28 20.27
N LEU A 91 1.03 -9.47 19.31
CA LEU A 91 1.29 -10.77 18.71
C LEU A 91 2.18 -11.55 19.68
N ASP A 92 1.86 -12.82 19.90
CA ASP A 92 2.82 -13.71 20.55
C ASP A 92 4.05 -13.93 19.65
N ASP A 93 5.11 -14.49 20.23
CA ASP A 93 6.38 -14.70 19.53
C ASP A 93 6.21 -15.52 18.24
N ALA A 94 5.30 -16.50 18.22
CA ALA A 94 5.06 -17.36 17.07
C ALA A 94 4.34 -16.60 15.94
N ALA A 95 3.34 -15.78 16.27
CA ALA A 95 2.65 -14.92 15.32
C ALA A 95 3.57 -13.81 14.79
N ALA A 96 4.44 -13.26 15.63
CA ALA A 96 5.45 -12.29 15.21
C ALA A 96 6.46 -12.92 14.24
N GLU A 97 6.95 -14.13 14.51
CA GLU A 97 7.84 -14.87 13.61
C GLU A 97 7.17 -15.15 12.26
N LEU A 98 5.92 -15.62 12.27
CA LEU A 98 5.15 -15.82 11.04
C LEU A 98 4.97 -14.52 10.25
N ARG A 99 4.63 -13.43 10.93
CA ARG A 99 4.46 -12.10 10.32
C ARG A 99 5.74 -11.59 9.69
N GLN A 100 6.90 -11.84 10.28
CA GLN A 100 8.21 -11.50 9.73
C GLN A 100 8.61 -12.37 8.53
N ALA A 101 8.12 -13.62 8.48
CA ALA A 101 8.36 -14.52 7.35
C ALA A 101 7.51 -14.18 6.10
N LEU A 102 6.46 -13.36 6.24
CA LEU A 102 5.62 -12.94 5.12
C LEU A 102 6.39 -12.04 4.15
N ARG A 103 6.50 -12.49 2.91
CA ARG A 103 7.19 -11.77 1.83
C ARG A 103 6.26 -10.91 0.99
N GLY A 104 4.95 -11.13 1.07
CA GLY A 104 4.00 -10.41 0.23
C GLY A 104 2.61 -11.02 0.24
N ASP A 105 1.67 -10.26 -0.33
CA ASP A 105 0.27 -10.65 -0.46
C ASP A 105 -0.01 -11.26 -1.83
N CYS A 106 -0.64 -12.43 -1.83
CA CYS A 106 -0.98 -13.16 -3.06
C CYS A 106 -2.44 -12.96 -3.49
N HIS A 107 -3.25 -12.24 -2.70
CA HIS A 107 -4.67 -12.05 -2.98
C HIS A 107 -5.12 -10.68 -2.49
N THR A 108 -5.31 -9.75 -3.42
CA THR A 108 -5.76 -8.39 -3.12
C THR A 108 -6.69 -7.90 -4.22
N HIS A 109 -7.63 -7.02 -3.85
CA HIS A 109 -8.55 -6.35 -4.78
C HIS A 109 -8.38 -4.85 -4.61
N SER A 110 -8.30 -4.15 -5.74
CA SER A 110 -8.21 -2.69 -5.79
C SER A 110 -9.58 -2.07 -6.06
N ASP A 111 -9.66 -0.75 -6.00
CA ASP A 111 -10.85 0.00 -6.40
C ASP A 111 -11.21 -0.11 -7.90
N TRP A 112 -10.40 -0.84 -8.70
CA TRP A 112 -10.76 -1.22 -10.07
C TRP A 112 -11.80 -2.35 -10.12
N SER A 113 -11.94 -3.15 -9.06
CA SER A 113 -13.02 -4.14 -8.90
C SER A 113 -13.87 -3.84 -7.66
N ASP A 114 -13.76 -4.64 -6.59
CA ASP A 114 -14.52 -4.51 -5.35
C ASP A 114 -13.68 -4.13 -4.13
N GLY A 115 -12.39 -3.85 -4.33
CA GLY A 115 -11.50 -3.31 -3.31
C GLY A 115 -11.83 -1.87 -2.91
N GLY A 116 -11.29 -1.46 -1.75
CA GLY A 116 -11.50 -0.12 -1.19
C GLY A 116 -10.42 0.91 -1.56
N SER A 117 -9.31 0.46 -2.14
CA SER A 117 -8.07 1.23 -2.20
C SER A 117 -7.50 1.34 -3.62
N PRO A 118 -6.97 2.52 -4.00
CA PRO A 118 -6.18 2.67 -5.21
C PRO A 118 -4.92 1.79 -5.17
N ILE A 119 -4.48 1.35 -6.35
CA ILE A 119 -3.31 0.47 -6.51
C ILE A 119 -2.04 1.08 -5.90
N GLU A 120 -1.82 2.39 -6.05
CA GLU A 120 -0.63 3.08 -5.52
C GLU A 120 -0.56 3.00 -4.00
N GLU A 121 -1.69 3.25 -3.34
CA GLU A 121 -1.79 3.25 -1.88
C GLU A 121 -1.59 1.83 -1.34
N MET A 122 -2.13 0.82 -2.02
CA MET A 122 -1.88 -0.59 -1.69
C MET A 122 -0.40 -0.95 -1.85
N ALA A 123 0.22 -0.53 -2.95
CA ALA A 123 1.63 -0.81 -3.22
C ALA A 123 2.56 -0.13 -2.20
N LEU A 124 2.32 1.13 -1.86
CA LEU A 124 3.07 1.85 -0.82
C LEU A 124 2.91 1.17 0.55
N ALA A 125 1.68 0.76 0.91
CA ALA A 125 1.45 0.01 2.14
C ALA A 125 2.22 -1.32 2.15
N ALA A 126 2.27 -2.05 1.04
CA ALA A 126 3.07 -3.28 0.93
C ALA A 126 4.57 -2.99 1.15
N VAL A 127 5.11 -1.89 0.60
CA VAL A 127 6.51 -1.47 0.85
C VAL A 127 6.73 -1.15 2.33
N GLU A 128 5.83 -0.40 2.97
CA GLU A 128 5.91 -0.08 4.40
C GLU A 128 5.85 -1.33 5.29
N LEU A 129 5.08 -2.35 4.89
CA LEU A 129 4.97 -3.63 5.59
C LEU A 129 6.21 -4.53 5.41
N GLY A 130 7.17 -4.13 4.57
CA GLY A 130 8.38 -4.87 4.24
C GLY A 130 8.16 -5.98 3.22
N HIS A 131 7.07 -5.94 2.45
CA HIS A 131 6.79 -6.93 1.44
C HIS A 131 7.65 -6.73 0.19
N GLU A 132 8.16 -7.85 -0.31
CA GLU A 132 8.89 -7.93 -1.57
C GLU A 132 7.95 -7.88 -2.78
N TYR A 133 6.70 -8.31 -2.62
CA TYR A 133 5.71 -8.31 -3.70
C TYR A 133 4.28 -8.12 -3.18
N MET A 134 3.41 -7.70 -4.10
CA MET A 134 1.96 -7.70 -3.92
C MET A 134 1.33 -8.16 -5.23
N VAL A 135 0.35 -9.06 -5.14
CA VAL A 135 -0.37 -9.58 -6.30
C VAL A 135 -1.76 -8.96 -6.34
N LEU A 136 -2.09 -8.31 -7.45
CA LEU A 136 -3.44 -7.85 -7.75
C LEU A 136 -4.24 -9.00 -8.36
N THR A 137 -5.37 -9.32 -7.73
CA THR A 137 -6.26 -10.42 -8.10
C THR A 137 -7.68 -9.94 -8.38
N ASP A 138 -7.82 -8.72 -8.93
CA ASP A 138 -9.10 -8.10 -9.23
C ASP A 138 -10.02 -9.00 -10.07
N HIS A 139 -11.32 -8.90 -9.78
CA HIS A 139 -12.31 -9.82 -10.31
C HIS A 139 -12.43 -9.77 -11.84
N SER A 140 -12.72 -10.94 -12.43
CA SER A 140 -13.09 -11.08 -13.84
C SER A 140 -14.58 -10.72 -14.07
N PRO A 141 -15.02 -10.48 -15.31
CA PRO A 141 -16.37 -9.97 -15.61
C PRO A 141 -17.52 -10.88 -15.17
N SER A 142 -17.25 -12.18 -14.96
CA SER A 142 -18.28 -13.18 -14.67
C SER A 142 -18.92 -13.03 -13.29
N LEU A 143 -18.38 -12.17 -12.41
CA LEU A 143 -18.95 -11.88 -11.10
C LEU A 143 -19.56 -10.47 -11.09
N THR A 144 -20.85 -10.38 -11.43
CA THR A 144 -21.57 -9.11 -11.65
C THR A 144 -21.55 -8.16 -10.45
N VAL A 145 -21.50 -8.70 -9.22
CA VAL A 145 -21.48 -7.91 -7.97
C VAL A 145 -20.16 -7.16 -7.80
N ALA A 146 -19.05 -7.71 -8.30
CA ALA A 146 -17.70 -7.20 -8.05
C ALA A 146 -17.16 -6.24 -9.13
N ARG A 147 -18.02 -5.78 -10.06
CA ARG A 147 -17.62 -4.87 -11.16
C ARG A 147 -16.35 -5.32 -11.90
N GLY A 148 -16.25 -6.62 -12.14
CA GLY A 148 -15.04 -7.25 -12.68
C GLY A 148 -14.52 -6.62 -13.98
N LEU A 149 -13.21 -6.71 -14.18
CA LEU A 149 -12.50 -6.07 -15.28
C LEU A 149 -12.73 -6.83 -16.58
N THR A 150 -13.22 -6.13 -17.60
CA THR A 150 -13.15 -6.62 -18.98
C THR A 150 -11.70 -6.79 -19.41
N ALA A 151 -11.45 -7.56 -20.48
CA ALA A 151 -10.10 -7.73 -21.02
C ALA A 151 -9.41 -6.39 -21.32
N ASP A 152 -10.16 -5.40 -21.85
CA ASP A 152 -9.62 -4.07 -22.14
C ASP A 152 -9.28 -3.28 -20.86
N ARG A 153 -10.12 -3.38 -19.82
CA ARG A 153 -9.81 -2.77 -18.51
C ARG A 153 -8.60 -3.43 -17.87
N LEU A 154 -8.45 -4.76 -17.98
CA LEU A 154 -7.29 -5.47 -17.48
C LEU A 154 -6.00 -5.02 -18.17
N ARG A 155 -6.00 -4.84 -19.51
CA ARG A 155 -4.82 -4.31 -20.22
C ARG A 155 -4.42 -2.92 -19.73
N LYS A 156 -5.39 -2.03 -19.54
CA LYS A 156 -5.15 -0.70 -18.94
C LYS A 156 -4.60 -0.79 -17.51
N GLN A 157 -5.09 -1.75 -16.72
CA GLN A 157 -4.59 -1.98 -15.37
C GLN A 157 -3.13 -2.44 -15.39
N LEU A 158 -2.75 -3.32 -16.33
CA LEU A 158 -1.36 -3.77 -16.48
C LEU A 158 -0.42 -2.62 -16.84
N GLU A 159 -0.81 -1.73 -17.76
CA GLU A 159 -0.07 -0.51 -18.10
C GLU A 159 0.08 0.42 -16.89
N TYR A 160 -0.99 0.58 -16.12
CA TYR A 160 -0.99 1.39 -14.91
C TYR A 160 -0.07 0.80 -13.84
N VAL A 161 -0.15 -0.51 -13.60
CA VAL A 161 0.74 -1.24 -12.66
C VAL A 161 2.20 -1.10 -13.08
N ALA A 162 2.52 -1.11 -14.37
CA ALA A 162 3.88 -0.84 -14.85
C ALA A 162 4.36 0.56 -14.44
N THR A 163 3.50 1.57 -14.60
CA THR A 163 3.77 2.95 -14.17
C THR A 163 4.00 3.04 -12.66
N VAL A 164 3.16 2.37 -11.86
CA VAL A 164 3.33 2.32 -10.39
C VAL A 164 4.65 1.67 -10.02
N ASN A 165 4.99 0.53 -10.64
CA ASN A 165 6.25 -0.17 -10.38
C ASN A 165 7.49 0.68 -10.67
N GLU A 166 7.44 1.57 -11.66
CA GLU A 166 8.53 2.51 -11.95
C GLU A 166 8.67 3.62 -10.90
N ALA A 167 7.55 4.03 -10.29
CA ALA A 167 7.50 5.07 -9.27
C ALA A 167 7.79 4.56 -7.85
N LEU A 168 7.72 3.24 -7.61
CA LEU A 168 7.93 2.68 -6.28
C LEU A 168 9.39 2.81 -5.83
N PRO A 169 9.62 3.00 -4.51
CA PRO A 169 10.95 2.88 -3.94
C PRO A 169 11.49 1.49 -4.27
N ARG A 170 12.72 1.39 -4.78
CA ARG A 170 13.36 0.09 -4.92
C ARG A 170 13.50 -0.50 -3.52
N ALA A 171 12.93 -1.69 -3.32
CA ALA A 171 13.15 -2.45 -2.10
C ALA A 171 14.67 -2.55 -1.88
N SER A 172 15.15 -2.07 -0.73
CA SER A 172 16.52 -2.33 -0.32
C SER A 172 16.68 -3.83 -0.26
N ALA A 173 17.62 -4.39 -1.02
CA ALA A 173 17.92 -5.80 -0.96
C ALA A 173 18.37 -6.13 0.46
N SER A 174 17.46 -6.59 1.32
CA SER A 174 17.82 -7.33 2.51
C SER A 174 18.46 -8.60 1.99
N SER A 175 19.79 -8.60 1.97
CA SER A 175 20.58 -9.78 1.70
C SER A 175 20.04 -10.89 2.61
N PRO A 176 19.70 -12.09 2.10
CA PRO A 176 19.41 -13.19 2.98
C PRO A 176 20.72 -13.51 3.69
N ALA A 177 20.92 -12.91 4.86
CA ALA A 177 22.01 -13.25 5.76
C ALA A 177 22.01 -14.77 5.89
N SER A 178 23.16 -15.34 5.54
CA SER A 178 23.49 -16.76 5.51
C SER A 178 22.74 -17.55 6.58
N ARG A 179 21.68 -18.27 6.18
CA ARG A 179 21.17 -19.39 6.99
C ARG A 179 22.20 -20.50 6.89
N SER A 180 23.10 -20.57 7.87
CA SER A 180 23.98 -21.72 8.06
C SER A 180 23.10 -22.92 8.43
N THR A 181 22.77 -23.75 7.45
CA THR A 181 22.14 -25.04 7.71
C THR A 181 23.22 -26.04 8.07
N SER A 182 23.47 -26.24 9.35
CA SER A 182 24.15 -27.44 9.82
C SER A 182 23.23 -28.65 9.57
N SER A 183 23.56 -29.40 8.52
CA SER A 183 22.95 -30.71 8.18
C SER A 183 23.16 -31.73 9.29
N PRO A 184 22.26 -32.73 9.36
CA PRO A 184 22.75 -34.10 9.46
C PRO A 184 22.13 -35.02 8.39
N THR A 185 23.04 -35.67 7.67
CA THR A 185 22.95 -37.00 7.05
C THR A 185 22.01 -37.24 5.86
N ALA A 186 22.67 -37.57 4.75
CA ALA A 186 22.13 -37.89 3.44
C ALA A 186 21.19 -39.10 3.40
N ARG A 187 20.13 -39.00 2.59
CA ARG A 187 19.58 -40.12 1.83
C ARG A 187 19.33 -39.66 0.40
N SER A 188 20.05 -40.29 -0.53
CA SER A 188 20.09 -40.00 -1.96
C SER A 188 18.75 -40.30 -2.65
N THR A 189 18.08 -39.27 -3.13
CA THR A 189 17.11 -39.37 -4.24
C THR A 189 17.58 -38.44 -5.35
N ARG A 190 17.82 -39.00 -6.54
CA ARG A 190 18.18 -38.25 -7.74
C ARG A 190 17.01 -37.34 -8.16
N THR A 191 17.15 -36.04 -7.93
CA THR A 191 16.36 -35.01 -8.61
C THR A 191 17.22 -34.37 -9.69
N ARG A 192 16.67 -34.29 -10.91
CA ARG A 192 17.31 -33.61 -12.04
C ARG A 192 17.48 -32.13 -11.69
N SER A 193 18.70 -31.63 -11.81
CA SER A 193 19.04 -30.22 -11.68
C SER A 193 18.48 -29.45 -12.88
N CYS A 194 17.48 -28.60 -12.66
CA CYS A 194 17.23 -27.46 -13.54
C CYS A 194 18.14 -26.31 -13.07
N SER A 195 19.03 -25.88 -13.97
CA SER A 195 19.89 -24.72 -13.77
C SER A 195 19.03 -23.44 -13.67
N PRO A 196 19.21 -22.57 -12.66
CA PRO A 196 18.46 -21.32 -12.56
C PRO A 196 19.17 -20.25 -13.42
N SER A 197 18.95 -20.27 -14.73
CA SER A 197 19.27 -19.15 -15.59
C SER A 197 18.01 -18.32 -15.83
N SER A 198 17.83 -17.27 -15.03
CA SER A 198 17.28 -15.95 -15.41
C SER A 198 16.60 -15.28 -14.20
N THR A 199 17.20 -14.16 -13.80
CA THR A 199 16.64 -13.01 -13.10
C THR A 199 15.10 -12.88 -13.16
N TRP A 200 14.43 -13.32 -12.09
CA TRP A 200 13.01 -13.05 -11.80
C TRP A 200 12.83 -12.67 -10.33
N TRP A 201 13.66 -11.77 -9.80
CA TRP A 201 13.47 -11.24 -8.45
C TRP A 201 13.80 -9.76 -8.44
N SER A 202 12.76 -8.95 -8.64
CA SER A 202 12.75 -7.55 -8.25
C SER A 202 11.33 -7.23 -7.85
N ALA A 203 11.17 -6.53 -6.73
CA ALA A 203 9.90 -6.12 -6.18
C ALA A 203 9.02 -5.48 -7.27
N ARG A 204 7.98 -6.21 -7.69
CA ARG A 204 7.05 -5.78 -8.72
C ARG A 204 5.66 -6.21 -8.30
N CYS A 205 4.74 -5.25 -8.25
CA CYS A 205 3.32 -5.57 -8.29
C CYS A 205 3.06 -6.35 -9.57
N THR A 206 2.48 -7.55 -9.42
CA THR A 206 2.11 -8.41 -10.54
C THR A 206 0.60 -8.57 -10.54
N ALA A 207 -0.07 -8.17 -11.62
CA ALA A 207 -1.49 -8.43 -11.77
C ALA A 207 -1.68 -9.75 -12.52
N THR A 208 -2.47 -10.66 -11.93
CA THR A 208 -2.85 -11.93 -12.56
C THR A 208 -4.34 -12.11 -12.43
N CYS A 209 -5.03 -12.21 -13.56
CA CYS A 209 -6.46 -12.53 -13.58
C CYS A 209 -6.62 -14.05 -13.49
N ALA A 210 -7.39 -14.54 -12.52
CA ALA A 210 -7.80 -15.94 -12.46
C ALA A 210 -8.85 -16.20 -13.55
N THR A 211 -8.42 -16.41 -14.79
CA THR A 211 -9.32 -16.82 -15.87
C THR A 211 -9.59 -18.31 -15.78
N ARG A 212 -10.86 -18.70 -15.59
CA ARG A 212 -11.29 -20.08 -15.78
C ARG A 212 -11.21 -20.40 -17.28
N ALA A 213 -10.51 -21.47 -17.65
CA ALA A 213 -10.44 -21.92 -19.03
C ALA A 213 -11.87 -22.18 -19.59
N PRO A 214 -12.17 -21.78 -20.83
CA PRO A 214 -13.43 -22.16 -21.47
C PRO A 214 -13.47 -23.69 -21.62
N ARG A 215 -14.65 -24.29 -21.35
CA ARG A 215 -14.91 -25.72 -21.51
C ARG A 215 -14.99 -26.10 -22.98
#